data_AF-A0A7S1SEK5-F1
#
_entry.id   AF-A0A7S1SEK5-F1
#
_cell.length_a   1.000
_cell.length_b   1.000
_cell.length_c   1.000
_cell.angle_alpha   90.00
_cell.angle_beta   90.00
_cell.angle_gamma   90.00
#
_symmetry.space_group_name_H-M   'P 1'
#
loop_
_entity.id
_entity.type
_entity.pdbx_description
1 polymer ?
#
loop_
_entity_poly.entity_id
_entity_poly.type
_entity_poly.pdbx_seq_one_letter_code
_entity_poly.pdbx_strand_id
1 'polypeptide(L)'
;VEGLVKAGASQIIAVDILDDKLELAKKWGATDTLNPKSLPEGTTVQSAIVAQTGFGVDYSFDCTGNVAVMRSALEACHIGWGQSVIIGVAGAGQEISTRPFQLVTGRQWKGTAFGGYKSRSQVPGLVDAYMNGEVQIDPYVTHNVNLRDINDAFVLMHEGKSLRAVIWMDNNAP
;
A
#
# COMPACT_ATOMS: atom_id res chain seq x y z
N VAL A 1 -0.76 4.24 4.34
CA VAL A 1 -1.66 5.33 4.78
C VAL A 1 -0.95 6.23 5.77
N GLU A 2 -0.53 5.75 6.94
CA GLU A 2 0.12 6.59 7.98
C GLU A 2 1.30 7.44 7.50
N GLY A 3 2.18 6.90 6.65
CA GLY A 3 3.28 7.68 6.09
C GLY A 3 2.83 8.92 5.30
N LEU A 4 1.66 8.85 4.65
CA LEU A 4 1.05 9.99 3.94
C LEU A 4 0.43 10.99 4.92
N VAL A 5 -0.22 10.49 5.98
CA VAL A 5 -0.76 11.33 7.06
C VAL A 5 0.37 12.12 7.73
N LYS A 6 1.46 11.44 8.11
CA LYS A 6 2.64 12.06 8.73
C LYS A 6 3.31 13.09 7.80
N ALA A 7 3.26 12.86 6.50
CA ALA A 7 3.77 13.80 5.49
C ALA A 7 2.83 14.99 5.22
N GLY A 8 1.62 15.01 5.79
CA GLY A 8 0.65 16.09 5.62
C GLY A 8 -0.11 16.03 4.29
N ALA A 9 -0.30 14.84 3.71
CA ALA A 9 -1.11 14.69 2.51
C ALA A 9 -2.56 15.16 2.76
N SER A 10 -3.07 16.02 1.89
CA SER A 10 -4.42 16.62 2.03
C SER A 10 -5.54 15.65 1.67
N GLN A 11 -5.30 14.74 0.72
CA GLN A 11 -6.22 13.70 0.31
C GLN A 11 -5.48 12.36 0.20
N ILE A 12 -6.08 11.31 0.75
CA ILE A 12 -5.54 9.95 0.74
C ILE A 12 -6.64 9.00 0.28
N ILE A 13 -6.56 8.55 -0.97
CA ILE A 13 -7.50 7.61 -1.57
C ILE A 13 -6.97 6.18 -1.39
N ALA A 14 -7.61 5.39 -0.54
CA ALA A 14 -7.31 3.96 -0.41
C ALA A 14 -8.10 3.14 -1.44
N VAL A 15 -7.42 2.23 -2.13
CA VAL A 15 -8.03 1.39 -3.17
C VAL A 15 -7.80 -0.07 -2.82
N ASP A 16 -8.88 -0.83 -2.63
CA ASP A 16 -8.84 -2.26 -2.33
C ASP A 16 -10.14 -2.93 -2.79
N ILE A 17 -10.08 -4.22 -3.09
CA ILE A 17 -11.27 -5.02 -3.46
C ILE A 17 -12.04 -5.57 -2.25
N LEU A 18 -11.49 -5.39 -1.05
CA LEU A 18 -12.01 -5.84 0.23
C LEU A 18 -12.48 -4.64 1.07
N ASP A 19 -13.77 -4.57 1.35
CA ASP A 19 -14.37 -3.43 2.06
C ASP A 19 -13.90 -3.31 3.52
N ASP A 20 -13.61 -4.42 4.19
CA ASP A 20 -13.05 -4.42 5.55
C ASP A 20 -11.65 -3.76 5.59
N LYS A 21 -10.85 -3.92 4.53
CA LYS A 21 -9.55 -3.25 4.38
C LYS A 21 -9.72 -1.76 4.14
N LEU A 22 -10.75 -1.35 3.39
CA LEU A 22 -11.07 0.07 3.18
C LEU A 22 -11.51 0.74 4.49
N GLU A 23 -12.34 0.08 5.30
CA GLU A 23 -12.74 0.58 6.61
C GLU A 23 -11.55 0.70 7.58
N LEU A 24 -10.61 -0.26 7.53
CA LEU A 24 -9.36 -0.14 8.27
C LEU A 24 -8.51 1.03 7.77
N ALA A 25 -8.40 1.22 6.46
CA ALA A 25 -7.63 2.32 5.88
C ALA A 25 -8.15 3.69 6.33
N LYS A 26 -9.47 3.86 6.44
CA LYS A 26 -10.09 5.08 7.01
C LYS A 26 -9.65 5.32 8.45
N LYS A 27 -9.63 4.28 9.29
CA LYS A 27 -9.15 4.38 10.69
C LYS A 27 -7.67 4.82 10.78
N TRP A 28 -6.89 4.50 9.75
CA TRP A 28 -5.48 4.91 9.66
C TRP A 28 -5.25 6.25 8.94
N GLY A 29 -6.33 6.93 8.55
CA GLY A 29 -6.29 8.29 8.00
C GLY A 29 -6.51 8.39 6.50
N ALA A 30 -6.99 7.35 5.81
CA ALA A 30 -7.49 7.52 4.45
C ALA A 30 -8.73 8.43 4.46
N THR A 31 -8.76 9.44 3.59
CA THR A 31 -9.87 10.40 3.47
C THR A 31 -10.97 9.86 2.56
N ASP A 32 -10.58 9.06 1.58
CA ASP A 32 -11.44 8.49 0.56
C ASP A 32 -11.12 7.01 0.37
N THR A 33 -12.12 6.25 -0.06
CA THR A 33 -11.98 4.82 -0.34
C THR A 33 -12.63 4.48 -1.66
N LEU A 34 -12.02 3.59 -2.42
CA LEU A 34 -12.53 3.13 -3.70
C LEU A 34 -12.43 1.60 -3.79
N ASN A 35 -13.58 0.93 -3.92
CA ASN A 35 -13.61 -0.49 -4.28
C ASN A 35 -13.77 -0.63 -5.80
N PRO A 36 -12.78 -1.19 -6.52
CA PRO A 36 -12.89 -1.38 -7.96
C PRO A 36 -14.08 -2.23 -8.40
N LYS A 37 -14.59 -3.13 -7.55
CA LYS A 37 -15.76 -3.98 -7.84
C LYS A 37 -17.09 -3.22 -7.82
N SER A 38 -17.11 -2.04 -7.21
CA SER A 38 -18.29 -1.18 -7.10
C SER A 38 -18.35 -0.11 -8.20
N LEU A 39 -17.36 -0.09 -9.10
CA LEU A 39 -17.32 0.87 -10.20
C LEU A 39 -18.39 0.54 -11.26
N PRO A 40 -19.01 1.56 -11.88
CA PRO A 40 -19.89 1.35 -13.02
C PRO A 40 -19.18 0.61 -14.16
N GLU A 41 -19.93 -0.18 -14.92
CA GLU A 41 -19.40 -0.92 -16.06
C GLU A 41 -18.65 0.02 -17.02
N GLY A 42 -17.48 -0.43 -17.50
CA GLY A 42 -16.61 0.37 -18.37
C GLY A 42 -15.77 1.44 -17.66
N THR A 43 -15.97 1.67 -16.35
CA THR A 43 -15.15 2.61 -15.58
C THR A 43 -13.90 1.92 -15.03
N THR A 44 -12.73 2.49 -15.33
CA THR A 44 -11.45 2.01 -14.78
C THR A 44 -11.12 2.72 -13.46
N VAL A 45 -10.27 2.11 -12.63
CA VAL A 45 -9.80 2.71 -11.38
C VAL A 45 -9.11 4.05 -11.63
N GLN A 46 -8.21 4.11 -12.61
CA GLN A 46 -7.50 5.34 -12.95
C GLN A 46 -8.43 6.44 -13.47
N SER A 47 -9.44 6.10 -14.27
CA SER A 47 -10.41 7.10 -14.73
C SER A 47 -11.28 7.63 -13.60
N ALA A 48 -11.68 6.77 -12.65
CA ALA A 48 -12.44 7.18 -11.48
C ALA A 48 -11.63 8.15 -10.60
N ILE A 49 -10.36 7.82 -10.34
CA ILE A 49 -9.45 8.67 -9.54
C ILE A 49 -9.20 10.00 -10.25
N VAL A 50 -8.93 10.00 -11.57
CA VAL A 50 -8.73 11.24 -12.33
C VAL A 50 -10.00 12.09 -12.32
N ALA A 51 -11.18 11.50 -12.48
CA ALA A 51 -12.44 12.24 -12.41
C ALA A 51 -12.68 12.86 -11.02
N GLN A 52 -12.36 12.12 -9.95
CA GLN A 52 -12.47 12.60 -8.57
C GLN A 52 -11.49 13.74 -8.24
N THR A 53 -10.29 13.71 -8.82
CA THR A 53 -9.18 14.64 -8.53
C THR A 53 -8.97 15.71 -9.61
N GLY A 54 -9.79 15.72 -10.66
CA GLY A 54 -9.67 16.58 -11.83
C GLY A 54 -8.60 16.11 -12.83
N PHE A 55 -7.37 15.89 -12.38
CA PHE A 55 -6.22 15.60 -13.25
C PHE A 55 -5.37 14.40 -12.82
N GLY A 56 -5.72 13.72 -11.73
CA GLY A 56 -4.96 12.64 -11.12
C GLY A 56 -4.27 13.05 -9.82
N VAL A 57 -3.74 12.07 -9.09
CA VAL A 57 -3.06 12.28 -7.80
C VAL A 57 -1.60 12.67 -7.96
N ASP A 58 -1.05 13.49 -7.06
CA ASP A 58 0.37 13.85 -7.08
C ASP A 58 1.28 12.63 -6.90
N TYR A 59 0.86 11.69 -6.04
CA TYR A 59 1.58 10.47 -5.76
C TYR A 59 0.64 9.27 -5.75
N SER A 60 1.07 8.17 -6.37
CA SER A 60 0.43 6.85 -6.22
C SER A 60 1.44 5.81 -5.79
N PHE A 61 0.94 4.77 -5.09
CA PHE A 61 1.76 3.69 -4.56
C PHE A 61 1.08 2.36 -4.87
N ASP A 62 1.73 1.49 -5.66
CA ASP A 62 1.28 0.10 -5.79
C ASP A 62 1.85 -0.72 -4.62
N CYS A 63 0.94 -1.29 -3.83
CA CYS A 63 1.26 -2.16 -2.70
C CYS A 63 0.80 -3.61 -2.93
N THR A 64 0.46 -3.98 -4.17
CA THR A 64 -0.20 -5.27 -4.48
C THR A 64 0.73 -6.29 -5.14
N GLY A 65 1.69 -5.84 -5.94
CA GLY A 65 2.51 -6.73 -6.77
C GLY A 65 1.80 -7.17 -8.07
N ASN A 66 0.67 -6.57 -8.42
CA ASN A 66 -0.04 -6.86 -9.66
C ASN A 66 0.29 -5.83 -10.75
N VAL A 67 0.83 -6.28 -11.89
CA VAL A 67 1.27 -5.38 -12.97
C VAL A 67 0.15 -4.53 -13.59
N ALA A 68 -1.10 -5.00 -13.57
CA ALA A 68 -2.26 -4.22 -14.03
C ALA A 68 -2.60 -3.10 -13.04
N VAL A 69 -2.44 -3.35 -11.74
CA VAL A 69 -2.59 -2.32 -10.70
C VAL A 69 -1.44 -1.32 -10.76
N MET A 70 -0.20 -1.78 -10.98
CA MET A 70 0.95 -0.89 -11.20
C MET A 70 0.72 0.08 -12.36
N ARG A 71 0.19 -0.41 -13.50
CA ARG A 71 -0.19 0.44 -14.64
C ARG A 71 -1.29 1.43 -14.26
N SER A 72 -2.34 0.96 -13.59
CA SER A 72 -3.45 1.80 -13.17
C SER A 72 -2.99 2.91 -12.20
N ALA A 73 -2.08 2.58 -11.28
CA ALA A 73 -1.49 3.53 -10.35
C ALA A 73 -0.71 4.63 -11.08
N LEU A 74 0.08 4.30 -12.12
CA LEU A 74 0.74 5.31 -12.94
C LEU A 74 -0.27 6.19 -13.69
N GLU A 75 -1.24 5.57 -14.35
CA GLU A 75 -2.21 6.30 -15.17
C GLU A 75 -3.19 7.15 -14.34
N ALA A 76 -3.33 6.86 -13.04
CA ALA A 76 -4.07 7.67 -12.07
C ALA A 76 -3.30 8.90 -11.57
N CYS A 77 -1.98 8.99 -11.81
CA CYS A 77 -1.17 10.13 -11.39
C CYS A 77 -1.48 11.39 -12.21
N HIS A 78 -1.24 12.54 -11.60
CA HIS A 78 -1.40 13.85 -12.21
C HIS A 78 -0.55 13.98 -13.48
N ILE A 79 -1.14 14.51 -14.55
CA ILE A 79 -0.41 14.85 -15.78
C ILE A 79 0.56 16.02 -15.51
N GLY A 80 1.82 15.91 -15.90
CA GLY A 80 2.83 16.96 -15.74
C GLY A 80 3.85 16.70 -14.65
N TRP A 81 3.43 16.24 -13.47
CA TRP A 81 4.34 16.04 -12.33
C TRP A 81 4.05 14.81 -11.46
N GLY A 82 2.97 14.07 -11.72
CA GLY A 82 2.55 12.99 -10.84
C GLY A 82 3.55 11.82 -10.83
N GLN A 83 3.74 11.20 -9.66
CA GLN A 83 4.75 10.17 -9.47
C GLN A 83 4.15 8.89 -8.91
N SER A 84 4.32 7.78 -9.65
CA SER A 84 3.93 6.46 -9.19
C SER A 84 5.11 5.65 -8.67
N VAL A 85 4.94 5.06 -7.49
CA VAL A 85 5.96 4.27 -6.81
C VAL A 85 5.48 2.81 -6.68
N ILE A 86 6.21 1.89 -7.29
CA ILE A 86 5.98 0.45 -7.14
C ILE A 86 6.66 -0.02 -5.85
N ILE A 87 5.87 -0.56 -4.92
CA ILE A 87 6.32 -1.20 -3.68
C ILE A 87 6.10 -2.72 -3.76
N GLY A 88 4.97 -3.14 -4.34
CA GLY A 88 4.64 -4.55 -4.53
C GLY A 88 5.63 -5.29 -5.44
N VAL A 89 5.87 -6.57 -5.14
CA VAL A 89 6.77 -7.42 -5.92
C VAL A 89 5.94 -8.29 -6.86
N ALA A 90 6.13 -8.12 -8.16
CA ALA A 90 5.42 -8.92 -9.16
C ALA A 90 5.96 -10.36 -9.24
N GLY A 91 5.11 -11.27 -9.70
CA GLY A 91 5.51 -12.65 -10.00
C GLY A 91 6.57 -12.73 -11.09
N ALA A 92 7.32 -13.83 -11.12
CA ALA A 92 8.40 -14.03 -12.08
C ALA A 92 7.91 -13.92 -13.55
N GLY A 93 8.67 -13.20 -14.38
CA GLY A 93 8.38 -13.01 -15.81
C GLY A 93 7.25 -12.04 -16.13
N GLN A 94 6.65 -11.37 -15.14
CA GLN A 94 5.63 -10.35 -15.37
C GLN A 94 6.28 -9.02 -15.78
N GLU A 95 5.61 -8.30 -16.69
CA GLU A 95 6.09 -7.02 -17.20
C GLU A 95 5.05 -5.91 -16.95
N ILE A 96 5.54 -4.75 -16.55
CA ILE A 96 4.74 -3.53 -16.51
C ILE A 96 4.72 -2.88 -17.89
N SER A 97 3.59 -2.30 -18.27
CA SER A 97 3.46 -1.60 -19.55
C SER A 97 2.53 -0.40 -19.42
N THR A 98 2.79 0.63 -20.22
CA THR A 98 1.88 1.76 -20.45
C THR A 98 2.19 2.40 -21.80
N ARG A 99 1.39 3.38 -22.23
CA ARG A 99 1.72 4.20 -23.40
C ARG A 99 2.85 5.18 -23.03
N PRO A 100 3.92 5.31 -23.84
CA PRO A 100 5.03 6.23 -23.54
C PRO A 100 4.59 7.68 -23.31
N PHE A 101 3.48 8.09 -23.94
CA PHE A 101 2.89 9.42 -23.76
C PHE A 101 2.56 9.75 -22.29
N GLN A 102 2.26 8.73 -21.46
CA GLN A 102 2.04 8.94 -20.02
C GLN A 102 3.28 9.54 -19.33
N LEU A 103 4.47 9.10 -19.73
CA LEU A 103 5.75 9.59 -19.20
C LEU A 103 6.21 10.88 -19.90
N VAL A 104 6.02 10.98 -21.22
CA VAL A 104 6.33 12.20 -21.99
C VAL A 104 5.57 13.41 -21.45
N THR A 105 4.33 13.20 -21.01
CA THR A 105 3.51 14.26 -20.37
C THR A 105 3.83 14.47 -18.90
N GLY A 106 4.99 14.01 -18.41
CA GLY A 106 5.56 14.43 -17.14
C GLY A 106 5.34 13.49 -15.95
N ARG A 107 4.65 12.36 -16.12
CA ARG A 107 4.58 11.37 -15.04
C ARG A 107 5.93 10.69 -14.82
N GLN A 108 6.21 10.36 -13.57
CA GLN A 108 7.39 9.59 -13.17
C GLN A 108 6.97 8.21 -12.67
N TRP A 109 7.68 7.17 -13.12
CA TRP A 109 7.47 5.80 -12.64
C TRP A 109 8.75 5.26 -12.02
N LYS A 110 8.70 4.92 -10.74
CA LYS A 110 9.86 4.42 -9.99
C LYS A 110 9.50 3.29 -9.05
N GLY A 111 10.51 2.57 -8.58
CA GLY A 111 10.36 1.55 -7.55
C GLY A 111 11.00 1.98 -6.23
N THR A 112 10.73 1.22 -5.18
CA THR A 112 11.48 1.31 -3.91
C THR A 112 11.80 -0.08 -3.39
N ALA A 113 12.97 -0.22 -2.77
CA ALA A 113 13.33 -1.41 -2.00
C ALA A 113 13.43 -1.00 -0.54
N PHE A 114 12.70 -1.72 0.34
CA PHE A 114 12.70 -1.47 1.78
C PHE A 114 12.34 0.00 2.15
N GLY A 115 11.50 0.65 1.35
CA GLY A 115 11.12 2.05 1.55
C GLY A 115 12.25 3.06 1.35
N GLY A 116 13.40 2.64 0.81
CA GLY A 116 14.60 3.48 0.65
C GLY A 116 15.46 3.58 1.92
N TYR A 117 15.13 2.83 2.98
CA TYR A 117 15.89 2.84 4.22
C TYR A 117 17.22 2.09 4.08
N LYS A 118 18.28 2.67 4.63
CA LYS A 118 19.57 2.03 4.89
C LYS A 118 19.46 1.28 6.21
N SER A 119 19.28 -0.04 6.12
CA SER A 119 18.94 -0.92 7.25
C SER A 119 19.72 -0.61 8.54
N ARG A 120 21.04 -0.84 8.55
CA ARG A 120 21.88 -0.70 9.77
C ARG A 120 21.88 0.71 10.37
N SER A 121 21.79 1.74 9.54
CA SER A 121 21.93 3.12 9.98
C SER A 121 20.60 3.82 10.27
N GLN A 122 19.47 3.32 9.76
CA GLN A 122 18.17 4.00 9.88
C GLN A 122 17.08 3.18 10.57
N VAL A 123 17.17 1.84 10.61
CA VAL A 123 16.20 1.03 11.36
C VAL A 123 16.22 1.34 12.86
N PRO A 124 17.38 1.56 13.52
CA PRO A 124 17.37 1.96 14.94
C PRO A 124 16.54 3.23 15.19
N GLY A 125 16.60 4.22 14.29
CA GLY A 125 15.78 5.42 14.39
C GLY A 125 14.28 5.17 14.20
N LEU A 126 13.89 4.14 13.44
CA LEU A 126 12.48 3.70 13.36
C LEU A 126 12.02 3.06 14.67
N VAL A 127 12.91 2.32 15.35
CA VAL A 127 12.64 1.76 16.68
C VAL A 127 12.47 2.90 17.69
N ASP A 128 13.37 3.88 17.69
CA ASP A 128 13.27 5.04 18.57
C ASP A 128 11.96 5.80 18.35
N ALA A 129 11.56 6.01 17.08
CA ALA A 129 10.30 6.65 16.74
C ALA A 129 9.07 5.85 17.25
N TYR A 130 9.12 4.53 17.20
CA TYR A 130 8.08 3.67 17.80
C TYR A 130 8.06 3.81 19.33
N MET A 131 9.23 3.73 19.99
CA MET A 131 9.33 3.87 21.45
C MET A 131 8.85 5.24 21.95
N ASN A 132 9.00 6.28 21.12
CA ASN A 132 8.51 7.63 21.39
C ASN A 132 7.03 7.85 21.01
N GLY A 133 6.34 6.82 20.50
CA GLY A 133 4.93 6.90 20.10
C GLY A 133 4.67 7.68 18.80
N GLU A 134 5.71 7.96 18.00
CA GLU A 134 5.59 8.69 16.73
C GLU A 134 5.15 7.83 15.54
N VAL A 135 5.27 6.51 15.69
CA VAL A 135 4.88 5.51 14.69
C VAL A 135 4.10 4.42 15.38
N GLN A 136 2.93 4.08 14.84
CA GLN A 136 2.13 2.97 15.32
C GLN A 136 2.67 1.66 14.74
N ILE A 137 2.92 0.66 15.58
CA ILE A 137 3.31 -0.70 15.15
C ILE A 137 2.31 -1.72 15.69
N ASP A 138 1.89 -1.58 16.94
CA ASP A 138 1.00 -2.53 17.62
C ASP A 138 -0.29 -2.82 16.84
N PRO A 139 -0.99 -1.85 16.22
CA PRO A 139 -2.21 -2.12 15.44
C PRO A 139 -1.99 -2.99 14.19
N TYR A 140 -0.76 -3.12 13.69
CA TYR A 140 -0.44 -4.00 12.57
C TYR A 140 -0.35 -5.46 12.99
N VAL A 141 -0.07 -5.74 14.27
CA VAL A 141 0.00 -7.09 14.83
C VAL A 141 -1.41 -7.53 15.20
N THR A 142 -2.05 -8.29 14.33
CA THR A 142 -3.42 -8.77 14.58
C THR A 142 -3.46 -10.15 15.22
N HIS A 143 -2.35 -10.90 15.16
CA HIS A 143 -2.27 -12.25 15.70
C HIS A 143 -0.90 -12.49 16.36
N ASN A 144 -0.92 -13.14 17.53
CA ASN A 144 0.27 -13.72 18.15
C ASN A 144 0.12 -15.24 18.07
N VAL A 145 1.11 -15.91 17.50
CA VAL A 145 1.04 -17.36 17.24
C VAL A 145 2.30 -18.02 17.79
N ASN A 146 2.15 -19.17 18.44
CA ASN A 146 3.29 -19.94 18.90
C ASN A 146 3.97 -20.62 17.72
N LEU A 147 5.29 -20.83 17.79
CA LEU A 147 6.04 -21.50 16.73
C LEU A 147 5.47 -22.88 16.38
N ARG A 148 4.99 -23.64 17.37
CA ARG A 148 4.36 -24.95 17.15
C ARG A 148 3.10 -24.87 16.27
N ASP A 149 2.44 -23.72 16.24
CA ASP A 149 1.17 -23.46 15.55
C ASP A 149 1.39 -22.62 14.27
N ILE A 150 2.63 -22.56 13.75
CA ILE A 150 3.00 -21.71 12.61
C ILE A 150 2.15 -21.94 11.34
N ASN A 151 1.65 -23.16 11.12
CA ASN A 151 0.80 -23.46 9.98
C ASN A 151 -0.55 -22.73 10.04
N ASP A 152 -1.09 -22.48 11.23
CA ASP A 152 -2.33 -21.70 11.40
C ASP A 152 -2.11 -20.24 10.99
N ALA A 153 -0.90 -19.70 11.21
CA ALA A 153 -0.53 -18.36 10.73
C ALA A 153 -0.56 -18.27 9.19
N PHE A 154 -0.19 -19.34 8.49
CA PHE A 154 -0.31 -19.41 7.02
C PHE A 154 -1.77 -19.45 6.57
N VAL A 155 -2.65 -20.18 7.28
CA VAL A 155 -4.09 -20.20 6.98
C VAL A 155 -4.69 -18.79 7.13
N LEU A 156 -4.41 -18.12 8.24
CA LEU A 156 -4.86 -16.75 8.51
C LEU A 156 -4.39 -15.74 7.44
N MET A 157 -3.19 -15.94 6.91
CA MET A 157 -2.63 -15.14 5.81
C MET A 157 -3.44 -15.34 4.52
N HIS A 158 -3.71 -16.58 4.12
CA HIS A 158 -4.45 -16.89 2.88
C HIS A 158 -5.91 -16.43 2.95
N GLU A 159 -6.53 -16.51 4.12
CA GLU A 159 -7.90 -16.03 4.34
C GLU A 159 -8.01 -14.50 4.40
N GLY A 160 -6.88 -13.77 4.38
CA GLY A 160 -6.86 -12.31 4.48
C GLY A 160 -7.24 -11.77 5.87
N LYS A 161 -7.36 -12.63 6.88
CA LYS A 161 -7.71 -12.26 8.27
C LYS A 161 -6.53 -11.67 9.04
N SER A 162 -5.29 -11.99 8.63
CA SER A 162 -4.08 -11.44 9.23
C SER A 162 -3.60 -10.18 8.51
N LEU A 163 -3.22 -9.14 9.27
CA LEU A 163 -2.35 -8.07 8.76
C LEU A 163 -0.91 -8.49 8.95
N ARG A 164 -0.52 -8.73 10.20
CA ARG A 164 0.73 -9.39 10.59
C ARG A 164 0.45 -10.37 11.72
N ALA A 165 1.10 -11.53 11.64
CA ALA A 165 1.21 -12.49 12.73
C ALA A 165 2.65 -12.44 13.28
N VAL A 166 2.80 -12.29 14.59
CA VAL A 166 4.10 -12.42 15.27
C VAL A 166 4.23 -13.85 15.79
N ILE A 167 5.35 -14.49 15.44
CA ILE A 167 5.65 -15.87 15.85
C ILE A 167 6.51 -15.85 17.12
N TRP A 168 6.00 -16.47 18.18
CA TRP A 168 6.68 -16.56 19.47
C TRP A 168 7.47 -17.86 19.56
N MET A 169 8.80 -17.73 19.55
CA MET A 169 9.74 -18.84 19.47
C MET A 169 9.77 -19.68 20.75
N ASP A 170 9.48 -19.08 21.89
CA ASP A 170 9.42 -19.71 23.21
C ASP A 170 8.06 -20.39 23.49
N ASN A 171 7.11 -20.30 22.56
CA ASN A 171 5.74 -20.79 22.67
C ASN A 171 4.92 -20.17 23.82
N ASN A 172 5.16 -18.89 24.12
CA ASN A 172 4.38 -18.10 25.08
C ASN A 172 3.74 -16.85 24.44
N ALA A 173 3.04 -17.03 23.31
CA ALA A 173 2.27 -15.96 22.70
C ALA A 173 1.28 -15.32 23.72
N PRO A 174 1.22 -13.99 23.83
CA PRO A 174 0.36 -13.26 24.77
C PRO A 174 -1.12 -13.28 24.37
#